data_AF-A0A645IKJ5-F1
#
_entry.id   AF-A0A645IKJ5-F1
#
_cell.length_a   1.000
_cell.length_b   1.000
_cell.length_c   1.000
_cell.angle_alpha   90.00
_cell.angle_beta   90.00
_cell.angle_gamma   90.00
#
_symmetry.space_group_name_H-M   'P 1'
#
loop_
_entity.id
_entity.type
_entity.pdbx_description
1 polymer ?
#
loop_
_entity_poly.entity_id
_entity_poly.type
_entity_poly.pdbx_seq_one_letter_code
_entity_poly.pdbx_strand_id
1 'polypeptide(L)'
;MALIGLKLWELAAVAGPMLVILVVQTVMMFIFATYITFNLTGKDYDATVMAAGHCGFGMGATPVAMANMRSVVERFGQAPRAFFVLPIVGAFLIDFSNALIITTFANIFAK
;
A
#
# COMPACT_ATOMS: atom_id res chain seq x y z
N MET A 1 9.23 -21.10 -2.09
CA MET A 1 9.87 -21.88 -3.18
C MET A 1 9.48 -21.45 -4.61
N ALA A 2 8.51 -20.54 -4.82
CA ALA A 2 8.11 -20.10 -6.16
C ALA A 2 9.11 -19.16 -6.87
N LEU A 3 9.88 -18.35 -6.12
CA LEU A 3 10.83 -17.38 -6.68
C LEU A 3 12.09 -18.01 -7.31
N ILE A 4 12.49 -19.20 -6.89
CA ILE A 4 13.76 -19.84 -7.31
C ILE A 4 13.62 -20.53 -8.69
N GLY A 5 12.39 -20.87 -9.11
CA GLY A 5 12.11 -21.49 -10.41
C GLY A 5 11.61 -20.52 -11.48
N LEU A 6 11.57 -19.22 -11.19
CA LEU A 6 10.90 -18.24 -12.04
C LEU A 6 11.72 -17.97 -13.30
N LYS A 7 11.14 -18.35 -14.43
CA LYS A 7 11.75 -18.18 -15.72
C LYS A 7 11.58 -16.73 -16.20
N LEU A 8 12.59 -15.86 -16.04
CA LEU A 8 12.59 -14.43 -16.48
C LEU A 8 12.04 -14.16 -17.90
N TRP A 9 12.11 -15.14 -18.80
CA TRP A 9 11.67 -15.09 -20.20
C TRP A 9 10.19 -15.47 -20.35
N GLU A 10 9.62 -16.24 -19.43
CA GLU A 10 8.16 -16.36 -19.28
C GLU A 10 7.59 -15.04 -18.74
N LEU A 11 8.35 -14.31 -17.92
CA LEU A 11 7.96 -12.99 -17.43
C LEU A 11 7.86 -11.95 -18.56
N ALA A 12 8.65 -12.07 -19.62
CA ALA A 12 8.61 -11.15 -20.75
C ALA A 12 7.26 -11.18 -21.51
N ALA A 13 6.63 -12.35 -21.60
CA ALA A 13 5.29 -12.48 -22.17
C ALA A 13 4.20 -11.87 -21.27
N VAL A 14 4.46 -11.79 -19.96
CA VAL A 14 3.52 -11.27 -18.95
C VAL A 14 3.81 -9.81 -18.58
N ALA A 15 4.96 -9.27 -19.01
CA ALA A 15 5.42 -7.92 -18.69
C ALA A 15 4.46 -6.83 -19.17
N GLY A 16 3.87 -7.00 -20.37
CA GLY A 16 2.87 -6.07 -20.92
C GLY A 16 1.64 -5.93 -20.00
N PRO A 17 0.92 -7.03 -19.71
CA PRO A 17 -0.18 -7.03 -18.75
C PRO A 17 0.20 -6.49 -17.37
N MET A 18 1.38 -6.85 -16.84
CA MET A 18 1.85 -6.35 -15.54
C MET A 18 2.05 -4.84 -15.53
N LEU A 19 2.61 -4.25 -16.59
CA LEU A 19 2.77 -2.80 -16.69
C LEU A 19 1.42 -2.08 -16.67
N VAL A 20 0.41 -2.61 -17.36
CA VAL A 20 -0.94 -2.03 -17.34
C VAL A 20 -1.51 -2.05 -15.92
N ILE A 21 -1.40 -3.18 -15.22
CA ILE A 21 -1.88 -3.31 -13.84
C ILE A 21 -1.15 -2.31 -12.92
N LEU A 22 0.17 -2.20 -13.03
CA LEU A 22 0.95 -1.27 -12.21
C LEU A 22 0.58 0.18 -12.48
N VAL A 23 0.33 0.57 -13.73
CA VAL A 23 -0.11 1.93 -14.07
C VAL A 23 -1.49 2.21 -13.47
N VAL A 24 -2.45 1.30 -13.66
CA VAL A 24 -3.80 1.45 -13.10
C VAL A 24 -3.75 1.52 -11.57
N GLN A 25 -2.97 0.64 -10.94
CA GLN A 25 -2.75 0.62 -9.49
C GLN A 25 -2.15 1.94 -9.01
N THR A 26 -1.13 2.46 -9.71
CA THR A 26 -0.48 3.73 -9.35
C THR A 26 -1.46 4.89 -9.42
N VAL A 27 -2.26 4.98 -10.48
CA VAL A 27 -3.28 6.04 -10.64
C VAL A 27 -4.36 5.93 -9.56
N MET A 28 -4.88 4.73 -9.31
CA MET A 28 -5.85 4.50 -8.24
C MET A 28 -5.29 4.89 -6.87
N MET A 29 -4.06 4.48 -6.56
CA MET A 29 -3.41 4.79 -5.29
C MET A 29 -3.20 6.30 -5.12
N PHE A 30 -2.77 6.99 -6.18
CA PHE A 30 -2.63 8.45 -6.17
C PHE A 30 -3.96 9.13 -5.83
N ILE A 31 -5.04 8.76 -6.54
CA ILE A 31 -6.39 9.30 -6.28
C ILE A 31 -6.84 8.99 -4.85
N PHE A 32 -6.64 7.75 -4.40
CA PHE A 32 -7.09 7.31 -3.07
C PHE A 32 -6.33 8.01 -1.93
N ALA A 33 -5.02 8.16 -2.05
CA ALA A 33 -4.23 8.86 -1.05
C ALA A 33 -4.60 10.34 -0.97
N THR A 34 -4.75 11.00 -2.12
CA THR A 34 -5.02 12.44 -2.18
C THR A 34 -6.45 12.78 -1.77
N TYR A 35 -7.47 12.06 -2.23
CA TYR A 35 -8.86 12.44 -2.02
C TYR A 35 -9.53 11.72 -0.86
N ILE A 36 -9.11 10.50 -0.52
CA ILE A 36 -9.76 9.71 0.54
C ILE A 36 -8.91 9.78 1.80
N THR A 37 -7.65 9.37 1.73
CA THR A 37 -6.79 9.28 2.92
C THR A 37 -6.56 10.65 3.55
N PHE A 38 -6.14 11.64 2.76
CA PHE A 38 -5.92 13.00 3.27
C PHE A 38 -7.19 13.62 3.87
N ASN A 39 -8.35 13.43 3.23
CA ASN A 39 -9.61 14.03 3.67
C ASN A 39 -10.21 13.36 4.92
N LEU A 40 -10.12 12.04 5.02
CA LEU A 40 -10.66 11.29 6.15
C LEU A 40 -9.81 11.42 7.41
N THR A 41 -8.50 11.65 7.25
CA THR A 41 -7.57 11.65 8.39
C THR A 41 -7.37 13.04 9.01
N GLY A 42 -8.27 13.98 8.75
CA GLY A 42 -8.31 15.28 9.43
C GLY A 42 -7.69 16.45 8.68
N LYS A 43 -7.14 16.24 7.47
CA LYS A 43 -6.55 17.28 6.60
C LYS A 43 -5.43 18.10 7.27
N ASP A 44 -4.75 17.53 8.26
CA ASP A 44 -3.62 18.16 8.94
C ASP A 44 -2.26 17.66 8.39
N TYR A 45 -1.17 18.12 8.99
CA TYR A 45 0.16 17.67 8.61
C TYR A 45 0.34 16.16 8.82
N ASP A 46 -0.20 15.62 9.92
CA ASP A 46 -0.17 14.18 10.19
C ASP A 46 -0.96 13.40 9.10
N ALA A 47 -2.07 13.93 8.59
CA ALA A 47 -2.81 13.37 7.46
C ALA A 47 -1.97 13.34 6.17
N THR A 48 -1.12 14.34 5.95
CA THR A 48 -0.19 14.37 4.81
C THR A 48 0.87 13.29 4.93
N VAL A 49 1.45 13.13 6.13
CA VAL A 49 2.44 12.06 6.40
C VAL A 49 1.78 10.68 6.31
N MET A 50 0.55 10.52 6.82
CA MET A 50 -0.21 9.28 6.69
C MET A 50 -0.56 8.96 5.23
N ALA A 51 -0.91 9.95 4.41
CA ALA A 51 -1.14 9.75 2.99
C ALA A 51 0.14 9.32 2.26
N ALA A 52 1.29 9.92 2.58
CA ALA A 52 2.59 9.51 2.04
C ALA A 52 2.96 8.07 2.42
N GLY A 53 2.71 7.69 3.67
CA GLY A 53 2.86 6.31 4.13
C GLY A 53 1.88 5.36 3.47
N HIS A 54 0.61 5.74 3.31
CA HIS A 54 -0.39 4.92 2.66
C HIS A 54 -0.04 4.66 1.18
N CYS A 55 0.46 5.66 0.46
CA CYS A 55 1.03 5.46 -0.88
C CYS A 55 2.18 4.45 -0.88
N GLY A 56 3.12 4.57 0.08
CA GLY A 56 4.26 3.65 0.17
C GLY A 56 3.85 2.23 0.53
N PHE A 57 2.83 2.08 1.37
CA PHE A 57 2.25 0.79 1.72
C PHE A 57 1.50 0.17 0.54
N GLY A 58 0.59 0.92 -0.10
CA GLY A 58 -0.26 0.43 -1.18
C GLY A 58 0.49 0.06 -2.46
N MET A 59 1.69 0.59 -2.65
CA MET A 59 2.60 0.22 -3.76
C MET A 59 3.63 -0.86 -3.36
N GLY A 60 3.65 -1.30 -2.10
CA GLY A 60 4.67 -2.20 -1.60
C GLY A 60 4.28 -2.84 -0.28
N ALA A 61 5.00 -2.44 0.79
CA ALA A 61 4.82 -3.01 2.12
C ALA A 61 5.14 -1.97 3.20
N THR A 62 4.90 -2.33 4.46
CA THR A 62 5.21 -1.51 5.65
C THR A 62 6.59 -0.83 5.64
N PRO A 63 7.72 -1.49 5.29
CA PRO A 63 9.02 -0.80 5.25
C PRO A 63 9.08 0.33 4.21
N VAL A 64 8.41 0.19 3.07
CA VAL A 64 8.34 1.23 2.02
C VAL A 64 7.48 2.40 2.49
N ALA A 65 6.38 2.10 3.18
CA ALA A 65 5.54 3.11 3.82
C ALA A 65 6.33 3.98 4.81
N MET A 66 7.11 3.33 5.69
CA MET A 66 7.92 4.03 6.69
C MET A 66 9.04 4.86 6.04
N ALA A 67 9.64 4.38 4.95
CA ALA A 67 10.63 5.14 4.19
C ALA A 67 10.02 6.42 3.59
N ASN A 68 8.81 6.33 3.01
CA ASN A 68 8.09 7.50 2.50
C ASN A 68 7.71 8.49 3.60
N MET A 69 7.23 8.00 4.74
CA MET A 69 6.89 8.89 5.86
C MET A 69 8.13 9.59 6.41
N ARG A 70 9.27 8.90 6.45
CA ARG A 70 10.55 9.49 6.90
C ARG A 70 11.02 10.58 5.95
N SER A 71 10.94 10.38 4.64
CA SER A 71 11.37 11.40 3.67
C SER A 71 10.56 12.70 3.78
N VAL A 72 9.28 12.61 4.15
CA VAL A 72 8.44 13.78 4.45
C VAL A 72 8.84 14.41 5.78
N VAL A 73 8.94 13.62 6.84
CA VAL A 73 9.24 14.13 8.19
C VAL A 73 10.65 14.76 8.29
N GLU A 74 11.62 14.24 7.56
CA GLU A 74 12.98 14.81 7.48
C GLU A 74 12.99 16.24 6.92
N ARG A 75 12.02 16.60 6.08
CA ARG A 75 11.94 17.93 5.46
C ARG A 75 10.95 18.88 6.14
N PHE A 76 9.86 18.36 6.68
CA PHE A 76 8.71 19.16 7.11
C PHE A 76 8.39 19.06 8.62
N GLY A 77 9.13 18.25 9.38
CA GLY A 77 8.97 18.11 10.83
C GLY A 77 8.32 16.79 11.25
N GLN A 78 8.38 16.47 12.54
CA GLN A 78 7.93 15.17 13.05
C GLN A 78 6.41 15.00 13.07
N ALA A 79 5.96 13.77 12.79
CA ALA A 79 4.55 13.35 12.82
C ALA A 79 4.38 12.05 13.65
N PRO A 80 4.48 12.11 14.98
CA PRO A 80 4.48 10.91 15.82
C PRO A 80 3.19 10.09 15.73
N ARG A 81 2.03 10.75 15.57
CA ARG A 81 0.72 10.07 15.45
C ARG A 81 0.69 9.19 14.20
N ALA A 82 1.17 9.72 13.08
CA ALA A 82 1.23 8.98 11.82
C ALA A 82 2.11 7.72 11.94
N PHE A 83 3.30 7.87 12.53
CA PHE A 83 4.27 6.79 12.73
C PHE A 83 3.82 5.71 13.71
N PHE A 84 2.87 6.02 14.60
CA PHE A 84 2.25 5.05 15.49
C PHE A 84 1.11 4.29 14.80
N VAL A 85 0.21 5.00 14.13
CA VAL A 85 -1.01 4.42 13.55
C VAL A 85 -0.69 3.52 12.36
N LEU A 86 0.17 3.97 11.45
CA LEU A 86 0.35 3.29 10.16
C LEU A 86 0.94 1.88 10.27
N PRO A 87 1.97 1.60 11.10
CA PRO A 87 2.47 0.24 11.28
C PRO A 87 1.44 -0.69 11.92
N ILE A 88 0.65 -0.22 12.89
CA ILE A 88 -0.37 -1.05 13.55
C ILE A 88 -1.43 -1.47 12.54
N VAL A 89 -1.89 -0.53 11.72
CA VAL A 89 -2.90 -0.82 10.69
C VAL A 89 -2.31 -1.65 9.55
N GLY A 90 -1.19 -1.21 8.98
CA GLY A 90 -0.61 -1.77 7.77
C GLY A 90 0.21 -3.05 7.96
N ALA A 91 0.79 -3.29 9.14
CA ALA A 91 1.57 -4.50 9.38
C ALA A 91 0.82 -5.59 10.14
N PHE A 92 -0.22 -5.24 10.90
CA PHE A 92 -0.90 -6.18 11.80
C PHE A 92 -2.39 -6.32 11.48
N LEU A 93 -3.17 -5.23 11.53
CA LEU A 93 -4.62 -5.32 11.30
C LEU A 93 -4.97 -5.75 9.86
N ILE A 94 -4.10 -5.42 8.90
CA ILE A 94 -4.33 -5.79 7.52
C ILE A 94 -4.31 -7.30 7.29
N ASP A 95 -3.54 -8.06 8.07
CA ASP A 95 -3.44 -9.50 7.88
C ASP A 95 -4.75 -10.20 8.25
N PHE A 96 -5.43 -9.75 9.31
CA PHE A 96 -6.77 -10.22 9.65
C PHE A 96 -7.80 -9.85 8.58
N SER A 97 -7.74 -8.61 8.10
CA SER A 97 -8.65 -8.13 7.06
C SER A 97 -8.46 -8.93 5.76
N ASN A 98 -7.21 -9.18 5.38
CA ASN A 98 -6.86 -9.93 4.18
C ASN A 98 -7.31 -11.39 4.30
N ALA A 99 -7.04 -12.05 5.43
CA ALA A 99 -7.49 -13.42 5.66
C ALA A 99 -9.01 -13.54 5.58
N LEU A 100 -9.75 -12.60 6.17
CA LEU A 100 -11.20 -12.55 6.11
C LEU A 100 -11.72 -12.32 4.70
N ILE A 101 -11.22 -11.29 4.00
CA ILE A 101 -11.63 -10.95 2.63
C ILE A 101 -11.34 -12.12 1.69
N ILE A 102 -10.12 -12.64 1.67
CA ILE A 102 -9.74 -13.76 0.79
C ILE A 102 -10.63 -14.97 1.06
N THR A 103 -10.86 -15.32 2.33
CA THR A 103 -11.70 -16.47 2.70
C THR A 103 -13.14 -16.27 2.27
N THR A 104 -13.71 -15.07 2.43
CA THR A 104 -15.05 -14.75 1.96
C THR A 104 -15.15 -14.83 0.44
N PHE A 105 -14.21 -14.23 -0.30
CA PHE A 105 -14.18 -14.32 -1.77
C PHE A 105 -14.02 -15.77 -2.23
N ALA A 106 -13.12 -16.54 -1.63
CA ALA A 106 -12.95 -17.95 -1.95
C ALA A 106 -14.25 -18.73 -1.75
N ASN A 107 -14.97 -18.52 -0.65
CA ASN A 107 -16.23 -19.24 -0.40
C ASN A 107 -17.39 -18.82 -1.31
N ILE A 108 -17.40 -17.58 -1.81
CA ILE A 108 -18.43 -17.08 -2.72
C ILE A 108 -18.16 -17.52 -4.17
N PHE A 109 -16.90 -17.49 -4.61
CA PHE A 109 -16.53 -17.73 -6.02
C PHE A 109 -15.98 -19.13 -6.30
N ALA A 110 -15.55 -19.90 -5.30
CA ALA A 110 -15.13 -21.30 -5.46
C ALA A 110 -16.27 -22.30 -5.29
N LYS A 111 -17.51 -21.81 -5.28
CA LYS A 111 -18.75 -22.59 -5.32
C LYS A 111 -19.34 -22.52 -6.72
#